data_AF-A0A969GC15-F1
#
_entry.id   AF-A0A969GC15-F1
#
_cell.length_a   1.000
_cell.length_b   1.000
_cell.length_c   1.000
_cell.angle_alpha   90.00
_cell.angle_beta   90.00
_cell.angle_gamma   90.00
#
_symmetry.space_group_name_H-M   'P 1'
#
loop_
_entity.id
_entity.type
_entity.pdbx_description
1 polymer ?
#
loop_
_entity_poly.entity_id
_entity_poly.type
_entity_poly.pdbx_seq_one_letter_code
_entity_poly.pdbx_strand_id
1 'polypeptide(L)'
;MNFHLDTAEVYIPDNIQIKDALARTTHLCFAAHQDDIEIMAAQPIIECFQKENQWFTGVIVTDGRGSPRNSVYHDYADEEMRAVRFKEQRKAAMVGEFSAQVMLDFPSQVIKDSSRSESVEDILNILQVAKPKIVYTHNLADKHDTHVGVALRVIEALRRMDPVERPERCVGCEVWRSLDWLVDSDKVVMNLSHHENLQLALLGVFDSQIAGGKRYDLASMGRRRANATYFESHEVDAATGLSYAMDMTPLMNDTKLDPAKFVEGFIQRFSQEVQERVGRMI
;
A
#
# COMPACT_ATOMS: atom_id res chain seq x y z
N MET A 1 -17.06 -15.41 -4.46
CA MET A 1 -16.74 -14.13 -5.12
C MET A 1 -16.15 -14.51 -6.47
N ASN A 2 -16.65 -13.92 -7.55
CA ASN A 2 -16.13 -14.22 -8.89
C ASN A 2 -15.35 -12.98 -9.34
N PHE A 3 -14.07 -13.15 -9.62
CA PHE A 3 -13.22 -12.10 -10.18
C PHE A 3 -13.22 -12.16 -11.69
N HIS A 4 -12.73 -11.11 -12.34
CA HIS A 4 -12.65 -11.07 -13.80
C HIS A 4 -11.61 -12.02 -14.38
N LEU A 5 -10.55 -12.32 -13.63
CA LEU A 5 -9.51 -13.27 -14.02
C LEU A 5 -9.65 -14.57 -13.25
N ASP A 6 -9.77 -15.69 -13.95
CA ASP A 6 -9.80 -17.04 -13.35
C ASP A 6 -8.48 -17.40 -12.66
N THR A 7 -7.42 -16.63 -12.92
CA THR A 7 -6.11 -16.77 -12.29
C THR A 7 -5.99 -16.00 -10.97
N ALA A 8 -7.02 -15.23 -10.59
CA ALA A 8 -7.06 -14.55 -9.30
C ALA A 8 -7.14 -15.58 -8.15
N GLU A 9 -6.46 -15.30 -7.04
CA GLU A 9 -6.36 -16.20 -5.89
C GLU A 9 -6.76 -15.46 -4.61
N VAL A 10 -7.46 -16.16 -3.72
CA VAL A 10 -7.69 -15.72 -2.33
C VAL A 10 -7.05 -16.74 -1.39
N TYR A 11 -6.05 -16.30 -0.64
CA TYR A 11 -5.38 -17.08 0.37
C TYR A 11 -5.85 -16.67 1.77
N ILE A 12 -6.30 -17.64 2.57
CA ILE A 12 -6.78 -17.44 3.94
C ILE A 12 -5.82 -18.17 4.91
N PRO A 13 -4.97 -17.46 5.67
CA PRO A 13 -3.94 -18.10 6.50
C PRO A 13 -4.49 -19.10 7.55
N ASP A 14 -5.64 -18.81 8.14
CA ASP A 14 -6.28 -19.63 9.18
C ASP A 14 -7.38 -20.58 8.65
N ASN A 15 -7.50 -20.70 7.33
CA ASN A 15 -8.38 -21.65 6.63
C ASN A 15 -9.89 -21.53 6.93
N ILE A 16 -10.36 -20.38 7.42
CA ILE A 16 -11.81 -20.12 7.49
C ILE A 16 -12.41 -19.84 6.10
N GLN A 17 -13.74 -19.76 6.00
CA GLN A 17 -14.40 -19.46 4.72
C GLN A 17 -14.02 -18.06 4.22
N ILE A 18 -13.81 -17.92 2.91
CA ILE A 18 -13.39 -16.65 2.27
C ILE A 18 -14.31 -15.49 2.67
N LYS A 19 -15.63 -15.73 2.69
CA LYS A 19 -16.61 -14.70 3.05
C LYS A 19 -16.39 -14.19 4.48
N ASP A 20 -16.12 -15.09 5.42
CA ASP A 20 -15.96 -14.76 6.84
C ASP A 20 -14.61 -14.06 7.08
N ALA A 21 -13.55 -14.49 6.39
CA ALA A 21 -12.25 -13.82 6.41
C ALA A 21 -12.31 -12.40 5.84
N LEU A 22 -13.00 -12.19 4.72
CA LEU A 22 -13.17 -10.83 4.21
C LEU A 22 -14.05 -9.99 5.13
N ALA A 23 -15.16 -10.53 5.64
CA ALA A 23 -16.11 -9.79 6.48
C ALA A 23 -15.56 -9.32 7.83
N ARG A 24 -14.52 -9.96 8.38
CA ARG A 24 -13.86 -9.50 9.63
C ARG A 24 -12.82 -8.40 9.42
N THR A 25 -12.51 -8.04 8.16
CA THR A 25 -11.47 -7.05 7.83
C THR A 25 -11.76 -5.69 8.48
N THR A 26 -10.79 -5.13 9.20
CA THR A 26 -10.87 -3.76 9.71
C THR A 26 -9.93 -2.80 8.95
N HIS A 27 -8.78 -3.30 8.51
CA HIS A 27 -7.80 -2.56 7.71
C HIS A 27 -7.59 -3.29 6.38
N LEU A 28 -7.79 -2.58 5.27
CA LEU A 28 -7.67 -3.15 3.93
C LEU A 28 -6.62 -2.40 3.12
N CYS A 29 -5.64 -3.11 2.57
CA CYS A 29 -4.60 -2.51 1.74
C CYS A 29 -4.69 -2.99 0.30
N PHE A 30 -4.75 -2.07 -0.66
CA PHE A 30 -4.63 -2.34 -2.09
C PHE A 30 -3.27 -1.88 -2.59
N ALA A 31 -2.46 -2.82 -3.05
CA ALA A 31 -1.11 -2.57 -3.55
C ALA A 31 -0.93 -3.05 -4.98
N ALA A 32 0.07 -2.51 -5.66
CA ALA A 32 0.28 -2.78 -7.07
C ALA A 32 0.97 -4.12 -7.25
N HIS A 33 2.07 -4.32 -6.55
CA HIS A 33 2.95 -5.48 -6.70
C HIS A 33 3.16 -6.19 -5.37
N GLN A 34 3.61 -7.44 -5.45
CA GLN A 34 4.02 -8.21 -4.28
C GLN A 34 5.28 -7.60 -3.67
N ASP A 35 5.25 -7.30 -2.36
CA ASP A 35 6.17 -6.51 -1.51
C ASP A 35 5.66 -5.11 -1.10
N ASP A 36 4.85 -4.46 -1.92
CA ASP A 36 4.40 -3.08 -1.69
C ASP A 36 3.64 -2.94 -0.36
N ILE A 37 2.82 -3.94 -0.01
CA ILE A 37 2.03 -3.97 1.23
C ILE A 37 2.96 -3.85 2.45
N GLU A 38 4.00 -4.67 2.50
CA GLU A 38 4.91 -4.77 3.63
C GLU A 38 5.85 -3.56 3.72
N ILE A 39 6.07 -2.87 2.59
CA ILE A 39 6.78 -1.60 2.54
C ILE A 39 5.91 -0.47 3.10
N MET A 40 4.69 -0.31 2.58
CA MET A 40 3.89 0.91 2.72
C MET A 40 2.84 0.87 3.84
N ALA A 41 2.39 -0.33 4.22
CA ALA A 41 1.30 -0.56 5.17
C ALA A 41 1.77 -1.37 6.39
N ALA A 42 3.04 -1.21 6.78
CA ALA A 42 3.59 -1.93 7.93
C ALA A 42 2.87 -1.61 9.26
N GLN A 43 2.42 -0.37 9.46
CA GLN A 43 1.74 0.01 10.70
C GLN A 43 0.40 -0.72 10.84
N PRO A 44 -0.54 -0.67 9.88
CA PRO A 44 -1.80 -1.38 10.03
C PRO A 44 -1.63 -2.91 10.12
N ILE A 45 -0.56 -3.48 9.55
CA ILE A 45 -0.21 -4.89 9.79
C ILE A 45 0.12 -5.11 11.27
N ILE A 46 1.03 -4.29 11.84
CA ILE A 46 1.42 -4.39 13.25
C ILE A 46 0.23 -4.14 14.19
N GLU A 47 -0.64 -3.19 13.86
CA GLU A 47 -1.83 -2.89 14.65
C GLU A 47 -2.80 -4.08 14.73
N CYS A 48 -2.91 -4.87 13.65
CA CYS A 48 -3.77 -6.06 13.60
C CYS A 48 -3.09 -7.34 14.11
N PHE A 49 -1.76 -7.40 14.08
CA PHE A 49 -1.01 -8.59 14.44
C PHE A 49 -1.36 -9.04 15.88
N GLN A 50 -1.78 -10.30 16.03
CA GLN A 50 -2.20 -10.89 17.31
C GLN A 50 -3.31 -10.11 18.03
N LYS A 51 -4.25 -9.52 17.28
CA LYS A 51 -5.49 -8.93 17.82
C LYS A 51 -6.69 -9.82 17.55
N GLU A 52 -7.62 -9.85 18.52
CA GLU A 52 -8.85 -10.62 18.38
C GLU A 52 -9.90 -9.90 17.51
N ASN A 53 -9.89 -8.56 17.53
CA ASN A 53 -10.92 -7.70 16.94
C ASN A 53 -10.40 -6.73 15.87
N GLN A 54 -9.15 -6.87 15.44
CA GLN A 54 -8.56 -6.07 14.36
C GLN A 54 -7.89 -7.00 13.37
N TRP A 55 -8.21 -6.84 12.09
CA TRP A 55 -7.85 -7.77 11.04
C TRP A 55 -7.39 -7.02 9.81
N PHE A 56 -6.21 -7.39 9.33
CA PHE A 56 -5.61 -6.82 8.13
C PHE A 56 -5.89 -7.73 6.93
N THR A 57 -6.38 -7.18 5.82
CA THR A 57 -6.47 -7.88 4.53
C THR A 57 -5.59 -7.17 3.52
N GLY A 58 -4.78 -7.94 2.79
CA GLY A 58 -3.97 -7.46 1.68
C GLY A 58 -4.60 -7.79 0.32
N VAL A 59 -4.48 -6.88 -0.64
CA VAL A 59 -4.87 -7.10 -2.04
C VAL A 59 -3.72 -6.67 -2.94
N ILE A 60 -3.15 -7.61 -3.68
CA ILE A 60 -2.22 -7.30 -4.78
C ILE A 60 -3.01 -7.25 -6.08
N VAL A 61 -2.97 -6.10 -6.74
CA VAL A 61 -3.76 -5.84 -7.94
C VAL A 61 -3.12 -6.47 -9.19
N THR A 62 -1.78 -6.45 -9.29
CA THR A 62 -1.08 -6.90 -10.49
C THR A 62 -0.30 -8.21 -10.34
N ASP A 63 0.07 -8.80 -11.46
CA ASP A 63 0.69 -10.13 -11.54
C ASP A 63 2.19 -10.17 -11.21
N GLY A 64 2.91 -9.05 -11.30
CA GLY A 64 4.35 -8.98 -11.10
C GLY A 64 5.18 -9.77 -12.14
N ARG A 65 4.59 -10.26 -13.23
CA ARG A 65 5.25 -11.13 -14.24
C ARG A 65 6.49 -10.47 -14.85
N GLY A 66 6.42 -9.18 -15.14
CA GLY A 66 7.50 -8.38 -15.73
C GLY A 66 8.58 -7.88 -14.75
N SER A 67 8.63 -8.40 -13.51
CA SER A 67 9.61 -7.97 -12.50
C SER A 67 11.06 -8.22 -12.96
N PRO A 68 12.02 -7.38 -12.55
CA PRO A 68 13.45 -7.66 -12.74
C PRO A 68 13.83 -9.04 -12.16
N ARG A 69 14.69 -9.76 -12.88
CA ARG A 69 15.16 -11.11 -12.54
C ARG A 69 16.67 -11.12 -12.45
N ASN A 70 17.20 -11.74 -11.41
CA ASN A 70 18.63 -11.90 -11.22
C ASN A 70 18.91 -13.11 -10.31
N SER A 71 20.19 -13.43 -10.10
CA SER A 71 20.62 -14.53 -9.23
C SER A 71 19.94 -15.84 -9.64
N VAL A 72 19.46 -16.64 -8.67
CA VAL A 72 18.78 -17.92 -8.89
C VAL A 72 17.49 -17.83 -9.71
N TYR A 73 16.97 -16.62 -9.95
CA TYR A 73 15.75 -16.35 -10.72
C TYR A 73 16.03 -15.86 -12.15
N HIS A 74 17.30 -15.69 -12.55
CA HIS A 74 17.67 -15.11 -13.85
C HIS A 74 16.99 -15.78 -15.04
N ASP A 75 16.93 -17.13 -15.04
CA ASP A 75 16.41 -17.92 -16.15
C ASP A 75 14.91 -18.22 -16.06
N TYR A 76 14.19 -17.67 -15.07
CA TYR A 76 12.77 -17.94 -14.89
C TYR A 76 11.94 -17.25 -15.98
N ALA A 77 10.98 -17.98 -16.53
CA ALA A 77 9.92 -17.43 -17.36
C ALA A 77 8.93 -16.60 -16.54
N ASP A 78 8.09 -15.81 -17.22
CA ASP A 78 7.10 -14.92 -16.61
C ASP A 78 6.15 -15.66 -15.66
N GLU A 79 5.66 -16.84 -16.07
CA GLU A 79 4.76 -17.65 -15.24
C GLU A 79 5.46 -18.27 -14.03
N GLU A 80 6.73 -18.65 -14.15
CA GLU A 80 7.52 -19.16 -13.03
C GLU A 80 7.76 -18.04 -12.00
N MET A 81 8.10 -16.84 -12.47
CA MET A 81 8.27 -15.68 -11.60
C MET A 81 6.97 -15.28 -10.90
N ARG A 82 5.85 -15.29 -11.61
CA ARG A 82 4.54 -15.09 -11.01
C ARG A 82 4.28 -16.09 -9.88
N ALA A 83 4.51 -17.38 -10.13
CA ALA A 83 4.28 -18.42 -9.12
C ALA A 83 5.16 -18.21 -7.86
N VAL A 84 6.42 -17.78 -8.05
CA VAL A 84 7.30 -17.39 -6.93
C VAL A 84 6.70 -16.22 -6.15
N ARG A 85 6.31 -15.13 -6.83
CA ARG A 85 5.75 -13.93 -6.21
C ARG A 85 4.46 -14.22 -5.43
N PHE A 86 3.58 -15.05 -5.97
CA PHE A 86 2.37 -15.52 -5.27
C PHE A 86 2.73 -16.33 -4.03
N LYS A 87 3.74 -17.20 -4.11
CA LYS A 87 4.25 -17.95 -2.96
C LYS A 87 4.82 -17.02 -1.88
N GLU A 88 5.58 -15.99 -2.26
CA GLU A 88 6.15 -15.02 -1.31
C GLU A 88 5.07 -14.18 -0.63
N GLN A 89 4.10 -13.66 -1.38
CA GLN A 89 3.00 -12.89 -0.80
C GLN A 89 2.16 -13.71 0.18
N ARG A 90 1.95 -15.01 -0.09
CA ARG A 90 1.31 -15.91 0.89
C ARG A 90 2.13 -16.08 2.17
N LYS A 91 3.46 -16.16 2.06
CA LYS A 91 4.32 -16.20 3.25
C LYS A 91 4.19 -14.90 4.04
N ALA A 92 4.14 -13.74 3.38
CA ALA A 92 3.96 -12.45 4.05
C ALA A 92 2.64 -12.41 4.81
N ALA A 93 1.54 -12.85 4.17
CA ALA A 93 0.23 -12.96 4.80
C ALA A 93 0.21 -13.93 5.99
N MET A 94 0.95 -15.04 5.91
CA MET A 94 1.10 -15.98 7.03
C MET A 94 1.93 -15.39 8.17
N VAL A 95 3.05 -14.73 7.86
CA VAL A 95 3.94 -14.08 8.85
C VAL A 95 3.24 -12.92 9.55
N GLY A 96 2.45 -12.13 8.81
CA GLY A 96 1.70 -10.99 9.33
C GLY A 96 0.33 -11.34 9.94
N GLU A 97 -0.03 -12.63 9.99
CA GLU A 97 -1.33 -13.11 10.49
C GLU A 97 -2.53 -12.39 9.83
N PHE A 98 -2.49 -12.24 8.50
CA PHE A 98 -3.55 -11.54 7.76
C PHE A 98 -4.87 -12.31 7.86
N SER A 99 -5.96 -11.56 7.76
CA SER A 99 -7.29 -12.12 7.59
C SER A 99 -7.43 -12.82 6.25
N ALA A 100 -7.02 -12.14 5.18
CA ALA A 100 -6.99 -12.66 3.82
C ALA A 100 -5.89 -11.97 3.00
N GLN A 101 -5.40 -12.67 1.99
CA GLN A 101 -4.56 -12.12 0.93
C GLN A 101 -5.21 -12.42 -0.41
N VAL A 102 -5.64 -11.38 -1.12
CA VAL A 102 -6.19 -11.47 -2.47
C VAL A 102 -5.09 -11.11 -3.47
N MET A 103 -4.98 -11.86 -4.56
CA MET A 103 -4.10 -11.58 -5.68
C MET A 103 -4.95 -11.56 -6.95
N LEU A 104 -5.21 -10.38 -7.51
CA LEU A 104 -6.12 -10.20 -8.66
C LEU A 104 -5.47 -10.53 -10.00
N ASP A 105 -4.15 -10.54 -10.06
CA ASP A 105 -3.37 -11.03 -11.20
C ASP A 105 -3.51 -10.22 -12.51
N PHE A 106 -3.91 -8.95 -12.44
CA PHE A 106 -4.00 -8.13 -13.64
C PHE A 106 -2.61 -7.77 -14.20
N PRO A 107 -2.43 -7.78 -15.52
CA PRO A 107 -1.26 -7.15 -16.12
C PRO A 107 -1.24 -5.64 -15.84
N SER A 108 -0.07 -5.08 -15.52
CA SER A 108 0.03 -3.64 -15.20
C SER A 108 -0.44 -2.72 -16.32
N GLN A 109 -0.42 -3.18 -17.59
CA GLN A 109 -0.95 -2.43 -18.72
C GLN A 109 -2.46 -2.20 -18.61
N VAL A 110 -3.22 -3.19 -18.11
CA VAL A 110 -4.67 -3.06 -17.87
C VAL A 110 -4.94 -1.99 -16.81
N ILE A 111 -4.15 -1.99 -15.74
CA ILE A 111 -4.29 -0.99 -14.66
C ILE A 111 -4.00 0.43 -15.14
N LYS A 112 -3.05 0.60 -16.06
CA LYS A 112 -2.67 1.91 -16.60
C LYS A 112 -3.65 2.46 -17.64
N ASP A 113 -4.57 1.65 -18.15
CA ASP A 113 -5.61 2.08 -19.08
C ASP A 113 -6.88 2.49 -18.31
N SER A 114 -7.20 3.79 -18.30
CA SER A 114 -8.38 4.30 -17.58
C SER A 114 -9.71 3.98 -18.25
N SER A 115 -9.72 3.42 -19.46
CA SER A 115 -10.95 2.96 -20.11
C SER A 115 -11.40 1.57 -19.63
N ARG A 116 -10.52 0.85 -18.92
CA ARG A 116 -10.73 -0.51 -18.41
C ARG A 116 -11.31 -0.48 -16.99
N SER A 117 -12.46 -1.10 -16.78
CA SER A 117 -13.18 -1.08 -15.50
C SER A 117 -13.04 -2.36 -14.68
N GLU A 118 -12.46 -3.43 -15.23
CA GLU A 118 -12.46 -4.76 -14.62
C GLU A 118 -11.80 -4.77 -13.23
N SER A 119 -10.63 -4.11 -13.11
CA SER A 119 -9.95 -3.96 -11.83
C SER A 119 -10.75 -3.14 -10.81
N VAL A 120 -11.48 -2.11 -11.26
CA VAL A 120 -12.35 -1.28 -10.39
C VAL A 120 -13.50 -2.11 -9.85
N GLU A 121 -14.09 -2.95 -10.70
CA GLU A 121 -15.21 -3.82 -10.34
C GLU A 121 -14.78 -4.90 -9.34
N ASP A 122 -13.60 -5.51 -9.52
CA ASP A 122 -13.05 -6.47 -8.55
C ASP A 122 -12.69 -5.80 -7.21
N ILE A 123 -12.10 -4.59 -7.25
CA ILE A 123 -11.83 -3.80 -6.04
C ILE A 123 -13.13 -3.45 -5.31
N LEU A 124 -14.17 -3.02 -6.04
CA LEU A 124 -15.49 -2.72 -5.48
C LEU A 124 -16.13 -3.94 -4.83
N ASN A 125 -16.06 -5.10 -5.47
CA ASN A 125 -16.58 -6.36 -4.92
C ASN A 125 -15.90 -6.73 -3.60
N ILE A 126 -14.58 -6.54 -3.50
CA ILE A 126 -13.84 -6.76 -2.25
C ILE A 126 -14.30 -5.77 -1.17
N LEU A 127 -14.38 -4.47 -1.51
CA LEU A 127 -14.82 -3.42 -0.58
C LEU A 127 -16.22 -3.69 -0.01
N GLN A 128 -17.16 -4.13 -0.84
CA GLN A 128 -18.55 -4.39 -0.44
C GLN A 128 -18.68 -5.59 0.53
N VAL A 129 -17.80 -6.58 0.41
CA VAL A 129 -17.79 -7.74 1.32
C VAL A 129 -16.99 -7.42 2.58
N ALA A 130 -15.85 -6.74 2.45
CA ALA A 130 -14.94 -6.49 3.55
C ALA A 130 -15.38 -5.34 4.47
N LYS A 131 -16.06 -4.32 3.92
CA LYS A 131 -16.51 -3.10 4.63
C LYS A 131 -15.48 -2.60 5.65
N PRO A 132 -14.22 -2.37 5.24
CA PRO A 132 -13.15 -2.03 6.17
C PRO A 132 -13.39 -0.65 6.79
N LYS A 133 -12.80 -0.42 7.97
CA LYS A 133 -12.79 0.90 8.60
C LYS A 133 -11.84 1.85 7.87
N ILE A 134 -10.68 1.35 7.45
CA ILE A 134 -9.63 2.15 6.80
C ILE A 134 -9.12 1.41 5.56
N VAL A 135 -8.96 2.16 4.48
CA VAL A 135 -8.32 1.70 3.24
C VAL A 135 -6.97 2.35 3.08
N TYR A 136 -5.95 1.53 2.79
CA TYR A 136 -4.59 1.94 2.45
C TYR A 136 -4.32 1.62 0.98
N THR A 137 -3.61 2.51 0.30
CA THR A 137 -3.11 2.26 -1.06
C THR A 137 -1.90 3.15 -1.33
N HIS A 138 -1.42 3.18 -2.56
CA HIS A 138 -0.33 4.06 -2.98
C HIS A 138 -0.70 5.54 -2.92
N ASN A 139 0.28 6.40 -2.71
CA ASN A 139 0.10 7.85 -2.86
C ASN A 139 0.10 8.28 -4.34
N LEU A 140 -0.57 9.39 -4.65
CA LEU A 140 -0.70 9.91 -6.01
C LEU A 140 0.56 10.61 -6.56
N ALA A 141 1.57 10.85 -5.71
CA ALA A 141 2.84 11.46 -6.08
C ALA A 141 3.98 10.42 -6.25
N ASP A 142 3.65 9.12 -6.27
CA ASP A 142 4.64 8.06 -6.37
C ASP A 142 5.43 8.14 -7.70
N LYS A 143 6.63 7.55 -7.74
CA LYS A 143 7.48 7.57 -8.94
C LYS A 143 7.11 6.47 -9.94
N HIS A 144 6.26 5.53 -9.57
CA HIS A 144 5.90 4.38 -10.39
C HIS A 144 4.48 4.48 -10.96
N ASP A 145 4.32 4.52 -12.29
CA ASP A 145 3.02 4.74 -12.95
C ASP A 145 1.95 3.72 -12.54
N THR A 146 2.31 2.44 -12.40
CA THR A 146 1.35 1.41 -11.92
C THR A 146 0.84 1.71 -10.51
N HIS A 147 1.65 2.32 -9.62
CA HIS A 147 1.24 2.64 -8.26
C HIS A 147 0.18 3.75 -8.29
N VAL A 148 0.42 4.81 -9.06
CA VAL A 148 -0.55 5.88 -9.29
C VAL A 148 -1.81 5.34 -9.97
N GLY A 149 -1.66 4.43 -10.95
CA GLY A 149 -2.78 3.74 -11.60
C GLY A 149 -3.66 2.99 -10.60
N VAL A 150 -3.07 2.15 -9.74
CA VAL A 150 -3.81 1.43 -8.68
C VAL A 150 -4.50 2.40 -7.73
N ALA A 151 -3.81 3.43 -7.24
CA ALA A 151 -4.41 4.44 -6.35
C ALA A 151 -5.67 5.07 -6.97
N LEU A 152 -5.61 5.42 -8.26
CA LEU A 152 -6.74 5.97 -9.00
C LEU A 152 -7.89 4.97 -9.15
N ARG A 153 -7.61 3.69 -9.44
CA ARG A 153 -8.64 2.63 -9.52
C ARG A 153 -9.30 2.38 -8.15
N VAL A 154 -8.55 2.45 -7.06
CA VAL A 154 -9.06 2.34 -5.70
C VAL A 154 -9.97 3.52 -5.35
N ILE A 155 -9.54 4.76 -5.64
CA ILE A 155 -10.36 5.96 -5.44
C ILE A 155 -11.66 5.86 -6.26
N GLU A 156 -11.57 5.38 -7.51
CA GLU A 156 -12.73 5.18 -8.37
C GLU A 156 -13.72 4.16 -7.79
N ALA A 157 -13.24 3.02 -7.29
CA ALA A 157 -14.09 2.02 -6.64
C ALA A 157 -14.75 2.58 -5.37
N LEU A 158 -14.00 3.29 -4.52
CA LEU A 158 -14.52 3.94 -3.32
C LEU A 158 -15.60 4.98 -3.64
N ARG A 159 -15.44 5.74 -4.73
CA ARG A 159 -16.45 6.70 -5.21
C ARG A 159 -17.73 6.01 -5.68
N ARG A 160 -17.65 4.77 -6.18
CA ARG A 160 -18.81 3.96 -6.61
C ARG A 160 -19.57 3.33 -5.44
N MET A 161 -18.98 3.25 -4.25
CA MET A 161 -19.69 2.77 -3.05
C MET A 161 -20.79 3.75 -2.63
N ASP A 162 -21.84 3.21 -2.02
CA ASP A 162 -22.82 4.01 -1.26
C ASP A 162 -22.06 4.84 -0.20
N PRO A 163 -22.27 6.17 -0.12
CA PRO A 163 -21.65 7.01 0.89
C PRO A 163 -21.72 6.47 2.32
N VAL A 164 -22.79 5.76 2.71
CA VAL A 164 -22.93 5.21 4.08
C VAL A 164 -22.09 3.95 4.32
N GLU A 165 -21.61 3.30 3.27
CA GLU A 165 -20.79 2.09 3.34
C GLU A 165 -19.30 2.36 3.11
N ARG A 166 -18.92 3.60 2.81
CA ARG A 166 -17.52 3.98 2.59
C ARG A 166 -16.71 3.83 3.89
N PRO A 167 -15.41 3.46 3.78
CA PRO A 167 -14.51 3.46 4.93
C PRO A 167 -14.40 4.87 5.51
N GLU A 168 -14.00 4.95 6.79
CA GLU A 168 -13.80 6.23 7.46
C GLU A 168 -12.63 7.01 6.88
N ARG A 169 -11.59 6.31 6.39
CA ARG A 169 -10.36 6.92 5.85
C ARG A 169 -9.83 6.19 4.62
N CYS A 170 -9.22 6.95 3.72
CA CYS A 170 -8.41 6.46 2.62
C CYS A 170 -7.00 7.07 2.71
N VAL A 171 -5.97 6.24 2.85
CA VAL A 171 -4.60 6.66 3.17
C VAL A 171 -3.65 6.25 2.04
N GLY A 172 -2.96 7.22 1.43
CA GLY A 172 -2.00 7.01 0.34
C GLY A 172 -0.57 6.96 0.85
N CYS A 173 0.01 5.77 0.94
CA CYS A 173 1.30 5.51 1.59
C CYS A 173 2.51 5.74 0.66
N GLU A 174 3.68 6.03 1.25
CA GLU A 174 4.94 6.17 0.52
C GLU A 174 5.57 4.82 0.11
N VAL A 175 6.09 4.72 -1.12
CA VAL A 175 6.85 3.55 -1.61
C VAL A 175 8.08 3.95 -2.41
N TRP A 176 7.94 4.36 -3.67
CA TRP A 176 9.10 4.76 -4.48
C TRP A 176 9.49 6.19 -4.22
N ARG A 177 8.50 7.07 -4.07
CA ARG A 177 8.73 8.45 -3.66
C ARG A 177 8.42 8.57 -2.17
N SER A 178 9.40 9.03 -1.40
CA SER A 178 9.15 9.44 -0.02
C SER A 178 8.24 10.66 0.02
N LEU A 179 7.43 10.75 1.07
CA LEU A 179 6.53 11.87 1.31
C LEU A 179 7.11 12.90 2.30
N ASP A 180 8.41 12.85 2.57
CA ASP A 180 9.11 13.84 3.40
C ASP A 180 8.91 15.30 2.94
N TRP A 181 8.73 15.50 1.62
CA TRP A 181 8.43 16.80 1.02
C TRP A 181 7.06 17.38 1.37
N LEU A 182 6.13 16.60 1.92
CA LEU A 182 4.88 17.15 2.43
C LEU A 182 5.19 18.07 3.61
N VAL A 183 4.46 19.17 3.75
CA VAL A 183 4.54 19.98 4.98
C VAL A 183 4.03 19.13 6.16
N ASP A 184 4.55 19.34 7.37
CA ASP A 184 4.29 18.42 8.50
C ASP A 184 2.80 18.30 8.85
N SER A 185 2.03 19.39 8.71
CA SER A 185 0.59 19.39 8.95
C SER A 185 -0.22 18.57 7.94
N ASP A 186 0.35 18.24 6.79
CA ASP A 186 -0.26 17.41 5.75
C ASP A 186 0.15 15.94 5.84
N LYS A 187 1.17 15.61 6.66
CA LYS A 187 1.66 14.25 6.82
C LYS A 187 0.70 13.44 7.69
N VAL A 188 0.23 12.31 7.18
CA VAL A 188 -0.24 11.22 8.03
C VAL A 188 0.99 10.46 8.49
N VAL A 189 1.36 10.66 9.76
CA VAL A 189 2.54 10.03 10.37
C VAL A 189 2.17 8.66 10.90
N MET A 190 2.88 7.64 10.43
CA MET A 190 2.72 6.25 10.86
C MET A 190 3.91 5.80 11.71
N ASN A 191 3.66 5.51 12.99
CA ASN A 191 4.65 5.04 13.96
C ASN A 191 4.96 3.53 13.80
N LEU A 192 6.23 3.25 13.52
CA LEU A 192 6.79 1.93 13.28
C LEU A 192 7.91 1.57 14.27
N SER A 193 7.86 2.14 15.48
CA SER A 193 8.88 1.92 16.52
C SER A 193 8.84 0.51 17.10
N HIS A 194 7.72 -0.19 16.99
CA HIS A 194 7.50 -1.51 17.59
C HIS A 194 7.58 -2.63 16.56
N HIS A 195 7.77 -3.87 17.04
CA HIS A 195 7.75 -5.09 16.22
C HIS A 195 8.73 -5.06 15.03
N GLU A 196 9.92 -4.48 15.23
CA GLU A 196 10.97 -4.41 14.19
C GLU A 196 11.31 -5.79 13.61
N ASN A 197 11.31 -6.83 14.44
CA ASN A 197 11.51 -8.22 14.03
C ASN A 197 10.42 -8.70 13.04
N LEU A 198 9.16 -8.34 13.26
CA LEU A 198 8.07 -8.65 12.33
C LEU A 198 8.22 -7.87 11.03
N GLN A 199 8.55 -6.58 11.11
CA GLN A 199 8.80 -5.75 9.92
C GLN A 199 9.92 -6.32 9.04
N LEU A 200 11.02 -6.75 9.65
CA LEU A 200 12.13 -7.40 8.95
C LEU A 200 11.72 -8.74 8.33
N ALA A 201 10.94 -9.55 9.05
CA ALA A 201 10.45 -10.82 8.54
C ALA A 201 9.52 -10.63 7.33
N LEU A 202 8.57 -9.69 7.41
CA LEU A 202 7.64 -9.36 6.35
C LEU A 202 8.34 -8.91 5.06
N LEU A 203 9.40 -8.10 5.17
CA LEU A 203 10.21 -7.72 4.01
C LEU A 203 11.10 -8.87 3.52
N GLY A 204 11.62 -9.68 4.43
CA GLY A 204 12.58 -10.75 4.16
C GLY A 204 12.01 -11.96 3.42
N VAL A 205 10.70 -12.19 3.42
CA VAL A 205 10.11 -13.34 2.70
C VAL A 205 10.15 -13.19 1.18
N PHE A 206 10.35 -11.97 0.66
CA PHE A 206 10.41 -11.66 -0.78
C PHE A 206 11.84 -11.84 -1.33
N ASP A 207 12.37 -13.05 -1.20
CA ASP A 207 13.73 -13.40 -1.64
C ASP A 207 13.98 -13.03 -3.11
N SER A 208 13.01 -13.25 -3.99
CA SER A 208 13.16 -12.92 -5.40
C SER A 208 13.17 -11.41 -5.70
N GLN A 209 12.67 -10.55 -4.82
CA GLN A 209 12.94 -9.10 -4.91
C GLN A 209 14.36 -8.77 -4.45
N ILE A 210 14.74 -9.31 -3.29
CA ILE A 210 15.99 -9.02 -2.60
C ILE A 210 17.20 -9.53 -3.40
N ALA A 211 17.18 -10.80 -3.80
CA ALA A 211 18.18 -11.45 -4.64
C ALA A 211 18.18 -10.87 -6.07
N GLY A 212 17.08 -10.26 -6.50
CA GLY A 212 16.94 -9.51 -7.76
C GLY A 212 17.85 -8.28 -7.85
N GLY A 213 18.53 -7.89 -6.76
CA GLY A 213 19.50 -6.81 -6.71
C GLY A 213 18.95 -5.49 -6.17
N LYS A 214 17.66 -5.45 -5.79
CA LYS A 214 17.04 -4.30 -5.14
C LYS A 214 16.71 -4.64 -3.69
N ARG A 215 17.59 -4.20 -2.79
CA ARG A 215 17.47 -4.42 -1.33
C ARG A 215 16.41 -3.53 -0.69
N TYR A 216 15.16 -3.70 -1.11
CA TYR A 216 14.01 -2.97 -0.58
C TYR A 216 13.83 -3.21 0.92
N ASP A 217 14.22 -4.38 1.42
CA ASP A 217 14.28 -4.71 2.83
C ASP A 217 15.15 -3.72 3.62
N LEU A 218 16.38 -3.47 3.15
CA LEU A 218 17.29 -2.52 3.78
C LEU A 218 16.83 -1.08 3.57
N ALA A 219 16.39 -0.75 2.36
CA ALA A 219 15.99 0.61 2.01
C ALA A 219 14.75 1.05 2.80
N SER A 220 13.76 0.17 3.00
CA SER A 220 12.54 0.48 3.74
C SER A 220 12.83 0.66 5.22
N MET A 221 13.61 -0.24 5.83
CA MET A 221 14.02 -0.09 7.23
C MET A 221 14.91 1.14 7.45
N GLY A 222 15.80 1.43 6.50
CA GLY A 222 16.63 2.64 6.51
C GLY A 222 15.78 3.92 6.43
N ARG A 223 14.80 3.96 5.51
CA ARG A 223 13.87 5.09 5.39
C ARG A 223 13.06 5.29 6.66
N ARG A 224 12.57 4.21 7.28
CA ARG A 224 11.80 4.33 8.53
C ARG A 224 12.58 5.03 9.63
N ARG A 225 13.85 4.65 9.81
CA ARG A 225 14.75 5.30 10.78
C ARG A 225 15.08 6.74 10.37
N ALA A 226 15.38 6.97 9.10
CA ALA A 226 15.67 8.31 8.60
C ALA A 226 14.48 9.26 8.82
N ASN A 227 13.28 8.85 8.45
CA ASN A 227 12.06 9.61 8.70
C ASN A 227 11.91 9.91 10.21
N ALA A 228 12.09 8.93 11.08
CA ALA A 228 11.98 9.13 12.53
C ALA A 228 12.96 10.19 13.06
N THR A 229 14.23 10.12 12.66
CA THR A 229 15.29 11.02 13.12
C THR A 229 15.22 12.42 12.50
N TYR A 230 14.69 12.55 11.28
CA TYR A 230 14.59 13.84 10.60
C TYR A 230 13.21 14.52 10.73
N PHE A 231 12.26 13.90 11.44
CA PHE A 231 10.91 14.44 11.58
C PHE A 231 10.85 15.75 12.38
N GLU A 232 11.59 15.86 13.49
CA GLU A 232 11.61 17.05 14.34
C GLU A 232 13.05 17.57 14.49
N SER A 233 13.26 18.88 14.26
CA SER A 233 14.61 19.46 14.24
C SER A 233 15.13 19.93 15.61
N HIS A 234 14.26 20.01 16.61
CA HIS A 234 14.57 20.64 17.91
C HIS A 234 14.21 19.79 19.13
N GLU A 235 13.55 18.65 18.93
CA GLU A 235 13.13 17.74 20.00
C GLU A 235 13.86 16.40 19.88
N VAL A 236 13.89 15.64 20.98
CA VAL A 236 14.41 14.27 20.95
C VAL A 236 13.40 13.36 20.27
N ASP A 237 13.90 12.43 19.43
CA ASP A 237 13.09 11.44 18.72
C ASP A 237 12.10 10.72 19.67
N ALA A 238 10.80 10.91 19.44
CA ALA A 238 9.73 10.20 20.15
C ALA A 238 9.42 8.82 19.53
N ALA A 239 9.95 8.54 18.34
CA ALA A 239 9.76 7.31 17.59
C ALA A 239 11.12 6.81 17.07
N THR A 240 11.29 5.50 16.94
CA THR A 240 12.50 4.88 16.35
C THR A 240 12.31 4.48 14.88
N GLY A 241 11.07 4.56 14.38
CA GLY A 241 10.74 4.34 12.98
C GLY A 241 9.44 5.06 12.62
N LEU A 242 9.44 5.79 11.50
CA LEU A 242 8.26 6.47 10.96
C LEU A 242 8.09 6.18 9.47
N SER A 243 6.85 6.11 9.02
CA SER A 243 6.52 6.19 7.59
C SER A 243 5.47 7.27 7.38
N TYR A 244 5.44 7.83 6.19
CA TYR A 244 4.53 8.92 5.86
C TYR A 244 3.47 8.48 4.84
N ALA A 245 2.30 9.11 4.96
CA ALA A 245 1.21 8.95 4.02
C ALA A 245 0.47 10.28 3.80
N MET A 246 -0.33 10.31 2.74
CA MET A 246 -1.25 11.39 2.39
C MET A 246 -2.67 10.98 2.78
N ASP A 247 -3.42 11.87 3.43
CA ASP A 247 -4.85 11.64 3.66
C ASP A 247 -5.64 11.90 2.36
N MET A 248 -6.09 10.83 1.71
CA MET A 248 -6.86 10.89 0.46
C MET A 248 -8.37 10.76 0.68
N THR A 249 -8.83 10.77 1.95
CA THR A 249 -10.25 10.72 2.31
C THR A 249 -11.10 11.78 1.59
N PRO A 250 -10.63 13.03 1.37
CA PRO A 250 -11.38 14.00 0.58
C PRO A 250 -11.69 13.53 -0.85
N LEU A 251 -10.75 12.85 -1.52
CA LEU A 251 -10.95 12.34 -2.88
C LEU A 251 -12.03 11.26 -2.94
N MET A 252 -12.12 10.43 -1.92
CA MET A 252 -13.20 9.44 -1.79
C MET A 252 -14.56 10.11 -1.59
N ASN A 253 -14.63 11.11 -0.71
CA ASN A 253 -15.91 11.71 -0.29
C ASN A 253 -16.47 12.70 -1.31
N ASP A 254 -15.62 13.49 -1.95
CA ASP A 254 -16.02 14.42 -3.01
C ASP A 254 -15.60 13.91 -4.39
N THR A 255 -16.58 13.40 -5.12
CA THR A 255 -16.41 12.89 -6.49
C THR A 255 -16.00 13.97 -7.51
N LYS A 256 -16.15 15.26 -7.17
CA LYS A 256 -15.80 16.38 -8.06
C LYS A 256 -14.33 16.80 -7.94
N LEU A 257 -13.62 16.35 -6.89
CA LEU A 257 -12.20 16.66 -6.75
C LEU A 257 -11.39 15.93 -7.82
N ASP A 258 -10.57 16.70 -8.53
CA ASP A 258 -9.60 16.18 -9.48
C ASP A 258 -8.34 15.69 -8.74
N PRO A 259 -7.91 14.42 -8.91
CA PRO A 259 -6.74 13.89 -8.21
C PRO A 259 -5.44 14.62 -8.50
N ALA A 260 -5.25 15.16 -9.72
CA ALA A 260 -4.03 15.87 -10.07
C ALA A 260 -3.97 17.24 -9.37
N LYS A 261 -5.08 18.01 -9.39
CA LYS A 261 -5.20 19.26 -8.63
C LYS A 261 -5.09 19.05 -7.13
N PHE A 262 -5.59 17.93 -6.62
CA PHE A 262 -5.45 17.57 -5.21
C PHE A 262 -3.97 17.46 -4.81
N VAL A 263 -3.16 16.74 -5.59
CA VAL A 263 -1.70 16.63 -5.36
C VAL A 263 -1.00 17.99 -5.57
N GLU A 264 -1.38 18.74 -6.59
CA GLU A 264 -0.84 20.08 -6.87
C GLU A 264 -0.96 21.01 -5.64
N GLY A 265 -2.07 20.93 -4.90
CA GLY A 265 -2.25 21.70 -3.67
C GLY A 265 -1.18 21.45 -2.62
N PHE A 266 -0.73 20.20 -2.43
CA PHE A 266 0.36 19.88 -1.51
C PHE A 266 1.70 20.45 -2.01
N ILE A 267 1.96 20.37 -3.32
CA ILE A 267 3.18 20.91 -3.92
C ILE A 267 3.26 22.43 -3.74
N GLN A 268 2.14 23.12 -3.93
CA GLN A 268 2.05 24.57 -3.74
C GLN A 268 2.29 24.95 -2.27
N ARG A 269 1.72 24.20 -1.31
CA ARG A 269 1.97 24.44 0.13
C ARG A 269 3.43 24.21 0.51
N PHE A 270 4.06 23.15 0.02
CA PHE A 270 5.49 22.94 0.22
C PHE A 270 6.33 24.08 -0.37
N SER A 271 6.03 24.49 -1.61
CA SER A 271 6.71 25.63 -2.24
C SER A 271 6.57 26.91 -1.42
N GLN A 272 5.38 27.18 -0.89
CA GLN A 272 5.13 28.34 -0.05
C GLN A 272 5.91 28.26 1.27
N GLU A 273 5.89 27.12 1.97
CA GLU A 273 6.60 26.96 3.24
C GLU A 273 8.11 27.18 3.08
N VAL A 274 8.70 26.65 2.00
CA VAL A 274 10.12 26.85 1.67
C VAL A 274 10.41 28.34 1.43
N GLN A 275 9.59 29.03 0.64
CA GLN A 275 9.76 30.46 0.37
C GLN A 275 9.66 31.30 1.66
N GLU A 276 8.67 31.02 2.51
CA GLU A 276 8.51 31.70 3.80
C GLU A 276 9.70 31.44 4.73
N ARG A 277 10.18 30.19 4.81
CA ARG A 277 11.31 29.82 5.67
C ARG A 277 12.61 30.48 5.23
N VAL A 278 12.90 30.50 3.92
CA VAL A 278 14.06 31.21 3.36
C VAL A 278 13.91 32.71 3.55
N GLY A 279 12.70 33.25 3.32
CA GLY A 279 12.37 34.67 3.52
C GLY A 279 12.59 35.16 4.97
N ARG A 280 12.48 34.29 5.98
CA ARG A 280 12.80 34.63 7.39
C ARG A 280 14.30 34.77 7.66
N MET A 281 15.16 34.29 6.76
CA MET A 281 16.62 34.26 6.93
C MET A 281 17.34 35.36 6.13
N ILE A 282 16.60 36.13 5.31
CA ILE A 282 17.12 37.23 4.47
C ILE A 282 16.45 38.55 4.82
#